data_AF-A0A0F3IMB2-F1
#
_entry.id   AF-A0A0F3IMB2-F1
#
_cell.length_a   1.000
_cell.length_b   1.000
_cell.length_c   1.000
_cell.angle_alpha   90.00
_cell.angle_beta   90.00
_cell.angle_gamma   90.00
#
_symmetry.space_group_name_H-M   'P 1'
#
loop_
_entity.id
_entity.type
_entity.pdbx_description
1 polymer ?
#
loop_
_entity_poly.entity_id
_entity_poly.type
_entity_poly.pdbx_seq_one_letter_code
_entity_poly.pdbx_strand_id
1 'polypeptide(L)' 'MTVWAIAAVQRQEVVPLREFLVKLSGRQMLHKQEFSYTELLAGLWTFLAMFEAMKSYSPQELAELKKADQQFF' A
#
# COMPACT_ATOMS: atom_id res chain seq x y z
N MET A 1 -14.30 -3.66 0.69
CA MET A 1 -13.94 -2.43 -0.05
C MET A 1 -13.26 -2.84 -1.33
N THR A 2 -13.75 -2.40 -2.49
CA THR A 2 -13.13 -2.68 -3.79
C THR A 2 -12.40 -1.45 -4.31
N VAL A 3 -11.36 -1.66 -5.12
CA VAL A 3 -10.62 -0.57 -5.77
C VAL A 3 -11.52 0.32 -6.63
N TRP A 4 -12.53 -0.28 -7.27
CA TRP A 4 -13.55 0.43 -8.04
C TRP A 4 -14.37 1.39 -7.19
N ALA A 5 -14.72 1.01 -5.95
CA ALA A 5 -15.41 1.90 -5.03
C ALA A 5 -14.51 3.10 -4.63
N ILE A 6 -13.22 2.85 -4.37
CA ILE A 6 -12.26 3.90 -4.03
C ILE A 6 -12.06 4.87 -5.20
N ALA A 7 -12.01 4.36 -6.43
CA ALA A 7 -11.85 5.18 -7.63
C ALA A 7 -13.12 5.96 -8.02
N ALA A 8 -14.31 5.40 -7.77
CA ALA A 8 -15.58 6.01 -8.15
C ALA A 8 -15.99 7.20 -7.24
N VAL A 9 -15.48 7.28 -6.01
CA VAL A 9 -15.86 8.33 -5.05
C VAL A 9 -15.22 9.67 -5.40
N GLN A 10 -15.96 10.63 -5.94
CA GLN A 10 -15.41 11.93 -6.31
C GLN A 10 -15.23 12.92 -5.13
N ARG A 11 -15.35 12.44 -3.88
CA ARG A 11 -15.18 13.27 -2.68
C ARG A 11 -13.71 13.54 -2.41
N GLN A 12 -13.38 14.79 -2.05
CA GLN A 12 -12.02 15.19 -1.69
C GLN A 12 -11.44 14.39 -0.52
N GLU A 13 -12.29 13.90 0.39
CA GLU A 13 -11.90 13.05 1.53
C GLU A 13 -11.20 11.75 1.12
N VAL A 14 -11.40 11.26 -0.11
CA VAL A 14 -10.81 10.02 -0.61
C VAL A 14 -9.47 10.25 -1.32
N VAL A 15 -9.12 11.51 -1.63
CA VAL A 15 -7.86 11.87 -2.29
C VAL A 15 -6.64 11.42 -1.47
N PRO A 16 -6.54 11.69 -0.15
CA PRO A 16 -5.40 11.22 0.65
C PRO A 16 -5.25 9.70 0.66
N LEU A 17 -6.38 8.97 0.65
CA LEU A 17 -6.35 7.51 0.56
C LEU A 17 -5.77 7.05 -0.78
N ARG A 18 -6.21 7.63 -1.90
CA ARG A 18 -5.67 7.26 -3.23
C ARG A 18 -4.18 7.54 -3.33
N GLU A 19 -3.76 8.73 -2.92
CA GLU A 19 -2.34 9.11 -2.93
C GLU A 19 -1.49 8.18 -2.07
N PHE A 20 -2.00 7.81 -0.89
CA PHE A 20 -1.33 6.85 -0.01
C PHE A 20 -1.21 5.47 -0.66
N LEU A 21 -2.29 4.94 -1.24
CA LEU A 21 -2.28 3.63 -1.91
C LEU A 21 -1.34 3.63 -3.13
N VAL A 22 -1.35 4.70 -3.93
CA VAL A 22 -0.43 4.88 -5.04
C VAL A 22 1.03 4.85 -4.58
N LYS A 23 1.38 5.59 -3.52
CA LYS A 23 2.74 5.56 -2.95
C LYS A 23 3.12 4.16 -2.47
N LEU A 24 2.18 3.45 -1.84
CA LEU A 24 2.40 2.11 -1.31
C LEU A 24 2.53 1.03 -2.41
N SER A 25 2.06 1.31 -3.62
CA SER A 25 2.23 0.42 -4.77
C SER A 25 3.69 0.29 -5.24
N GLY A 26 4.59 1.13 -4.74
CA GLY A 26 6.01 1.14 -5.11
C GLY A 26 6.32 1.81 -6.46
N ARG A 27 5.30 2.38 -7.13
CA ARG A 27 5.48 3.11 -8.40
C ARG A 27 5.59 4.61 -8.16
N GLN A 28 6.47 5.27 -8.92
CA GLN A 28 6.42 6.72 -9.10
C GLN A 28 5.39 7.04 -10.19
N MET A 29 4.51 7.97 -9.90
CA MET A 29 3.45 8.36 -10.82
C MET A 29 4.01 9.10 -12.02
N LEU A 30 3.54 8.72 -13.22
CA LEU A 30 3.81 9.48 -14.44
C LEU A 30 3.09 10.83 -14.37
N HIS A 31 3.73 11.86 -14.92
CA HIS A 31 3.23 13.23 -14.91
C HIS A 31 1.79 13.29 -15.50
N LYS A 32 0.85 13.94 -14.79
CA LYS A 32 -0.57 14.15 -15.15
C LYS A 32 -1.57 13.03 -14.88
N GLN A 33 -1.17 11.87 -14.33
CA GLN A 33 -2.11 10.85 -13.88
C GLN A 33 -2.14 10.81 -12.35
N GLU A 34 -3.30 11.01 -11.73
CA GLU A 34 -3.43 11.05 -10.25
C GLU A 34 -3.49 9.65 -9.61
N PHE A 35 -3.97 8.64 -10.35
CA PHE A 35 -3.94 7.22 -9.99
C PHE A 35 -4.25 6.34 -11.21
N SER A 36 -3.87 5.07 -11.14
CA SER A 36 -4.42 3.99 -11.98
C SER A 36 -5.10 2.93 -11.11
N TYR A 37 -6.04 2.16 -11.69
CA TYR A 37 -6.69 1.06 -10.97
C TYR A 37 -5.68 0.00 -10.51
N THR A 38 -4.64 -0.25 -11.30
CA THR A 38 -3.57 -1.20 -10.97
C THR A 38 -2.77 -0.74 -9.75
N GLU A 39 -2.42 0.55 -9.68
CA GLU A 39 -1.68 1.11 -8.54
C GLU A 39 -2.53 1.15 -7.27
N LEU A 40 -3.81 1.51 -7.39
CA LEU A 40 -4.74 1.46 -6.26
C LEU A 40 -4.91 0.03 -5.73
N LEU A 41 -4.97 -0.96 -6.62
CA LEU A 41 -5.07 -2.37 -6.23
C LEU A 41 -3.79 -2.87 -5.55
N ALA A 42 -2.64 -2.62 -6.15
CA ALA A 42 -1.35 -3.00 -5.59
C ALA A 42 -1.13 -2.34 -4.22
N GLY A 43 -1.42 -1.05 -4.11
CA GLY A 43 -1.38 -0.32 -2.85
C GLY A 43 -2.32 -0.88 -1.80
N LEU A 44 -3.57 -1.19 -2.18
CA LEU A 44 -4.56 -1.74 -1.25
C LEU A 44 -4.14 -3.11 -0.73
N TRP A 45 -3.61 -3.96 -1.60
CA TRP A 45 -3.07 -5.26 -1.22
C TRP A 45 -1.93 -5.12 -0.20
N THR A 46 -0.93 -4.28 -0.50
CA THR A 46 0.21 -4.04 0.41
C THR A 46 -0.27 -3.47 1.74
N PHE A 47 -1.23 -2.55 1.73
CA PHE A 47 -1.79 -1.96 2.94
C PHE A 47 -2.43 -3.03 3.84
N LEU A 48 -3.27 -3.89 3.28
CA LEU A 48 -3.93 -4.96 4.03
C LEU A 48 -2.91 -5.98 4.55
N ALA A 49 -1.93 -6.35 3.74
CA ALA A 49 -0.85 -7.26 4.14
C ALA A 49 -0.02 -6.68 5.30
N MET A 50 0.31 -5.37 5.27
CA MET A 50 0.98 -4.71 6.38
C MET A 50 0.15 -4.72 7.66
N PHE A 51 -1.16 -4.46 7.55
CA PHE A 51 -2.07 -4.52 8.69
C PHE A 51 -2.16 -5.91 9.30
N GLU A 52 -2.19 -6.95 8.47
CA GLU A 52 -2.16 -8.33 8.92
C GLU A 52 -0.82 -8.68 9.58
N ALA A 53 0.30 -8.28 8.98
CA ALA A 53 1.63 -8.50 9.56
C ALA A 53 1.78 -7.83 10.93
N MET A 54 1.33 -6.58 11.09
CA MET A 54 1.36 -5.88 12.39
C MET A 54 0.44 -6.50 13.44
N LYS A 55 -0.57 -7.27 13.04
CA LYS A 55 -1.44 -7.99 13.98
C LYS A 55 -0.88 -9.36 14.36
N SER A 56 -0.22 -10.02 13.41
CA SER A 56 0.24 -11.40 13.55
C SER A 56 1.64 -11.51 14.17
N TYR A 57 2.44 -10.44 14.09
CA TYR A 57 3.81 -10.43 14.58
C TYR A 57 4.05 -9.26 15.53
N SER A 58 4.82 -9.53 16.57
CA SER A 58 5.40 -8.49 17.42
C SER A 58 6.47 -7.68 16.67
N PRO A 59 6.76 -6.44 17.11
CA PRO A 59 7.85 -5.64 16.54
C PRO A 59 9.21 -6.35 16.57
N GLN A 60 9.45 -7.19 17.59
CA GLN A 60 10.68 -7.97 17.74
C GLN A 60 10.77 -9.06 16.66
N GLU A 61 9.70 -9.82 16.43
CA GLU A 61 9.67 -10.85 15.38
C GLU A 61 9.88 -10.25 13.99
N LEU A 62 9.25 -9.09 13.71
CA LEU A 62 9.47 -8.37 12.45
C LEU A 62 10.92 -7.89 12.30
N ALA A 63 11.57 -7.46 13.39
CA ALA A 63 12.97 -7.06 13.38
C ALA A 63 13.92 -8.24 13.12
N GLU A 64 13.62 -9.43 13.66
CA GLU A 64 14.39 -10.64 13.37
C GLU A 64 14.24 -11.07 11.90
N LEU A 65 13.03 -11.01 11.34
CA LEU A 65 12.81 -11.27 9.91
C LEU A 65 13.61 -10.30 9.03
N LYS A 66 13.68 -9.02 9.40
CA LYS A 66 14.50 -8.02 8.69
C LYS A 66 15.99 -8.35 8.74
N LYS A 67 16.51 -8.83 9.88
CA LYS A 67 17.92 -9.25 9.99
C LYS A 67 18.23 -10.45 9.11
N ALA A 68 17.31 -11.40 9.01
CA ALA A 68 17.46 -12.56 8.14
C ALA A 68 17.52 -12.16 6.65
N ASP A 69 16.72 -11.17 6.23
CA ASP A 69 16.73 -10.63 4.86
C ASP A 69 18.09 -10.01 4.47
N GLN A 70 18.77 -9.33 5.40
CA GLN A 70 20.11 -8.76 5.19
C GLN A 70 21.21 -9.80 4.94
N GLN A 71 20.92 -11.09 5.08
CA GLN A 71 21.88 -12.15 4.74
C GLN A 71 21.83 -12.53 3.26
N PHE A 72 20.79 -12.12 2.53
CA PHE A 72 20.58 -12.45 1.11
C PHE A 72 20.91 -11.29 0.16
N PHE A 73 21.21 -10.10 0.68
CA PHE A 73 21.60 -8.89 -0.05
C PHE A 73 22.90 -8.31 0.50
#